data_AF-A0A532ED22-F1
#
_entry.id   AF-A0A532ED22-F1
#
_cell.length_a   1.000
_cell.length_b   1.000
_cell.length_c   1.000
_cell.angle_alpha   90.00
_cell.angle_beta   90.00
_cell.angle_gamma   90.00
#
_symmetry.space_group_name_H-M   'P 1'
#
loop_
_entity.id
_entity.type
_entity.pdbx_description
1 polymer ?
#
loop_
_entity_poly.entity_id
_entity_poly.type
_entity_poly.pdbx_seq_one_letter_code
_entity_poly.pdbx_strand_id
1 'polypeptide(L)'
;MSDRRDIRVGILAILVAALSVVGCQSNPATTSVRYDNVRFMDVWSTYTHCLASNQSQSALLDSHKLREVSQAQALRAPLENILPTKLKSMVTQPASRLAVDVHAMAAACSLHAGNLAVSVGEHDLARNEFRQVLENQTQSDYSYYASQARERLSYLDLTLQAALR
;
A
#
# COMPACT_ATOMS: atom_id res chain seq x y z
N MET A 1 -25.84 -63.81 -30.58
CA MET A 1 -25.44 -63.32 -29.22
C MET A 1 -24.31 -62.27 -29.26
N SER A 2 -24.10 -61.59 -30.40
CA SER A 2 -23.07 -60.54 -30.61
C SER A 2 -23.68 -59.13 -30.59
N ASP A 3 -24.80 -58.94 -31.28
CA ASP A 3 -25.47 -57.66 -31.52
C ASP A 3 -25.78 -56.84 -30.24
N ARG A 4 -26.30 -57.49 -29.20
CA ARG A 4 -26.65 -56.82 -27.92
C ARG A 4 -25.43 -56.40 -27.10
N ARG A 5 -24.24 -56.95 -27.38
CA ARG A 5 -22.97 -56.60 -26.73
C ARG A 5 -22.37 -55.36 -27.39
N ASP A 6 -22.41 -55.32 -28.72
CA ASP A 6 -21.88 -54.21 -29.52
C ASP A 6 -22.69 -52.91 -29.29
N ILE A 7 -24.02 -53.03 -29.16
CA ILE A 7 -24.89 -51.89 -28.78
C ILE A 7 -24.58 -51.38 -27.38
N ARG A 8 -24.32 -52.27 -26.41
CA ARG A 8 -23.99 -51.87 -25.03
C ARG A 8 -22.62 -51.19 -24.95
N VAL A 9 -21.65 -51.65 -25.74
CA VAL A 9 -20.32 -51.03 -25.83
C VAL A 9 -20.43 -49.64 -26.48
N GLY A 10 -21.25 -49.50 -27.53
CA GLY A 10 -21.53 -48.20 -28.16
C GLY A 10 -22.19 -47.20 -27.20
N ILE A 11 -23.20 -47.63 -26.43
CA ILE A 11 -23.87 -46.76 -25.46
C ILE A 11 -22.92 -46.36 -24.32
N LEU A 12 -22.09 -47.28 -23.84
CA LEU A 12 -21.11 -46.98 -22.79
C LEU A 12 -20.05 -45.98 -23.28
N ALA A 13 -19.58 -46.13 -24.53
CA ALA A 13 -18.63 -45.19 -25.14
C ALA A 13 -19.21 -43.78 -25.28
N ILE A 14 -20.49 -43.67 -25.68
CA ILE A 14 -21.18 -42.37 -25.80
C ILE A 14 -21.39 -41.73 -24.42
N LEU A 15 -21.73 -42.52 -23.38
CA LEU A 15 -21.89 -42.02 -22.01
C LEU A 15 -20.56 -41.52 -21.42
N VAL A 16 -19.46 -42.24 -21.65
CA VAL A 16 -18.12 -41.83 -21.20
C VAL A 16 -17.67 -40.55 -21.94
N ALA A 17 -17.95 -40.44 -23.24
CA ALA A 17 -17.68 -39.22 -24.00
C ALA A 17 -18.50 -38.03 -23.48
N ALA A 18 -19.80 -38.21 -23.20
CA ALA A 18 -20.66 -37.15 -22.69
C ALA A 18 -20.26 -36.66 -21.28
N LEU A 19 -19.78 -37.56 -20.41
CA LEU A 19 -19.31 -37.19 -19.07
C LEU A 19 -17.96 -36.45 -19.07
N SER A 20 -17.18 -36.56 -20.15
CA SER A 20 -15.89 -35.85 -20.26
C SER A 20 -15.99 -34.38 -20.65
N VAL A 21 -17.18 -33.89 -21.03
CA VAL A 21 -17.40 -32.50 -21.49
C VAL A 21 -17.85 -31.55 -20.35
N VAL A 22 -18.07 -32.06 -19.13
CA VAL A 22 -18.56 -31.24 -17.99
C VAL A 22 -17.42 -30.72 -17.09
N GLY A 23 -16.16 -30.98 -17.44
CA GLY A 23 -15.00 -30.45 -16.73
C GLY A 23 -14.42 -29.22 -17.42
N CYS A 24 -14.17 -28.15 -16.66
CA CYS A 24 -13.49 -26.90 -17.05
C CYS A 24 -14.31 -25.82 -17.78
N GLN A 25 -15.33 -25.26 -17.14
CA GLN A 25 -15.62 -23.82 -17.27
C GLN A 25 -16.04 -23.18 -15.94
N SER A 26 -15.37 -23.54 -14.85
CA SER A 26 -15.33 -22.70 -13.65
C SER A 26 -13.99 -21.96 -13.63
N ASN A 27 -13.77 -21.09 -14.62
CA ASN A 27 -12.92 -19.93 -14.37
C ASN A 27 -13.80 -18.98 -13.55
N PRO A 28 -13.62 -18.86 -12.22
CA PRO A 28 -14.10 -17.64 -11.58
C PRO A 28 -13.49 -16.52 -12.42
N ALA A 29 -14.32 -15.57 -12.87
CA ALA A 29 -13.80 -14.37 -13.48
C ALA A 29 -12.72 -13.88 -12.52
N THR A 30 -11.46 -14.00 -12.91
CA THR A 30 -10.39 -13.29 -12.25
C THR A 30 -10.81 -11.86 -12.47
N THR A 31 -11.51 -11.27 -11.50
CA THR A 31 -11.47 -9.85 -11.31
C THR A 31 -9.99 -9.63 -11.19
N SER A 32 -9.36 -9.25 -12.30
CA SER A 32 -8.04 -8.69 -12.22
C SER A 32 -8.28 -7.55 -11.25
N VAL A 33 -7.84 -7.74 -10.01
CA VAL A 33 -7.45 -6.62 -9.18
C VAL A 33 -6.48 -5.93 -10.12
N ARG A 34 -6.96 -4.91 -10.82
CA ARG A 34 -6.20 -4.21 -11.84
C ARG A 34 -5.14 -3.50 -11.03
N TYR A 35 -4.10 -4.27 -10.73
CA TYR A 35 -2.92 -3.85 -10.04
C TYR A 35 -2.36 -2.79 -10.97
N ASP A 36 -2.57 -1.54 -10.59
CA ASP A 36 -2.18 -0.39 -11.37
C ASP A 36 -0.65 -0.27 -11.25
N ASN A 37 0.04 -1.18 -11.95
CA ASN A 37 1.49 -1.39 -11.89
C ASN A 37 2.24 -0.07 -12.04
N VAL A 38 1.75 0.81 -12.91
CA VAL A 38 2.35 2.12 -13.18
C VAL A 38 2.33 2.99 -11.92
N ARG A 39 1.20 3.03 -11.22
CA ARG A 39 1.04 3.81 -9.98
C ARG A 39 1.83 3.20 -8.82
N PHE A 40 1.92 1.88 -8.74
CA PHE A 40 2.80 1.21 -7.77
C PHE A 40 4.27 1.54 -8.03
N MET A 41 4.73 1.38 -9.26
CA MET A 41 6.12 1.61 -9.64
C MET A 41 6.52 3.08 -9.44
N ASP A 42 5.60 4.03 -9.65
CA ASP A 42 5.85 5.45 -9.39
C ASP A 42 5.98 5.76 -7.89
N VAL A 43 5.14 5.16 -7.04
CA VAL A 43 5.24 5.29 -5.57
C VAL A 43 6.54 4.65 -5.08
N TRP A 44 6.85 3.45 -5.55
CA TRP A 44 8.08 2.74 -5.19
C TRP A 44 9.32 3.50 -5.65
N SER A 45 9.35 4.01 -6.89
CA SER A 45 10.48 4.79 -7.39
C SER A 45 10.70 6.06 -6.58
N THR A 46 9.62 6.82 -6.29
CA THR A 46 9.66 8.02 -5.45
C THR A 46 10.23 7.70 -4.05
N TYR A 47 9.77 6.61 -3.43
CA TYR A 47 10.28 6.16 -2.14
C TYR A 47 11.76 5.78 -2.16
N THR A 48 12.17 4.97 -3.14
CA THR A 48 13.58 4.57 -3.26
C THR A 48 14.50 5.74 -3.58
N HIS A 49 14.04 6.68 -4.40
CA HIS A 49 14.77 7.91 -4.71
C HIS A 49 14.95 8.77 -3.45
N CYS A 50 13.89 8.93 -2.65
CA CYS A 50 13.98 9.64 -1.38
C CYS A 50 15.06 9.06 -0.46
N LEU A 51 15.04 7.75 -0.24
CA LEU A 51 16.00 7.09 0.66
C LEU A 51 17.43 7.09 0.13
N ALA A 52 17.61 7.09 -1.19
CA ALA A 52 18.92 7.18 -1.82
C ALA A 52 19.45 8.62 -1.91
N SER A 53 18.57 9.62 -1.75
CA SER A 53 18.94 11.02 -1.88
C SER A 53 19.76 11.49 -0.68
N ASN A 54 20.78 12.30 -0.96
CA ASN A 54 21.57 13.03 0.02
C ASN A 54 21.27 14.54 0.00
N GLN A 55 20.28 14.96 -0.80
CA GLN A 55 19.90 16.36 -0.95
C GLN A 55 18.59 16.61 -0.20
N SER A 56 18.58 17.51 0.79
CA SER A 56 17.40 17.81 1.61
C SER A 56 16.20 18.15 0.73
N GLN A 57 16.36 19.07 -0.22
CA GLN A 57 15.29 19.52 -1.11
C GLN A 57 14.69 18.38 -1.96
N SER A 58 15.52 17.49 -2.48
CA SER A 58 15.06 16.34 -3.27
C SER A 58 14.23 15.39 -2.41
N ALA A 59 14.73 15.03 -1.23
CA ALA A 59 14.01 14.15 -0.30
C ALA A 59 12.70 14.79 0.20
N LEU A 60 12.67 16.12 0.38
CA LEU A 60 11.47 16.86 0.74
C LEU A 60 10.38 16.78 -0.34
N LEU A 61 10.75 16.93 -1.62
CA LEU A 61 9.80 16.80 -2.73
C LEU A 61 9.22 15.39 -2.82
N ASP A 62 10.07 14.37 -2.67
CA ASP A 62 9.61 12.97 -2.67
C ASP A 62 8.71 12.66 -1.47
N SER A 63 9.07 13.17 -0.28
CA SER A 63 8.27 13.08 0.95
C SER A 63 6.88 13.66 0.74
N HIS A 64 6.80 14.85 0.15
CA HIS A 64 5.53 15.51 -0.18
C HIS A 64 4.68 14.68 -1.13
N LYS A 65 5.28 14.21 -2.24
CA LYS A 65 4.57 13.39 -3.23
C LYS A 65 4.03 12.10 -2.61
N LEU A 66 4.82 11.40 -1.79
CA LEU A 66 4.37 10.18 -1.10
C LEU A 66 3.24 10.47 -0.11
N ARG A 67 3.31 11.59 0.59
CA ARG A 67 2.27 12.02 1.52
C ARG A 67 0.95 12.30 0.81
N GLU A 68 0.97 13.04 -0.30
CA GLU A 68 -0.22 13.26 -1.14
C GLU A 68 -0.86 11.94 -1.59
N VAL A 69 -0.04 10.99 -2.06
CA VAL A 69 -0.55 9.68 -2.48
C VAL A 69 -1.13 8.90 -1.30
N SER A 70 -0.48 8.94 -0.14
CA SER A 70 -0.94 8.28 1.09
C SER A 70 -2.29 8.84 1.56
N GLN A 71 -2.47 10.16 1.54
CA GLN A 71 -3.72 10.83 1.90
C GLN A 71 -4.83 10.50 0.89
N ALA A 72 -4.51 10.50 -0.41
CA ALA A 72 -5.44 10.10 -1.45
C ALA A 72 -5.83 8.61 -1.37
N GLN A 73 -5.01 7.76 -0.75
CA GLN A 73 -5.34 6.37 -0.47
C GLN A 73 -6.24 6.23 0.76
N ALA A 74 -5.99 6.99 1.82
CA ALA A 74 -6.84 7.04 3.01
C ALA A 74 -8.29 7.46 2.65
N LEU A 75 -8.45 8.44 1.76
CA LEU A 75 -9.76 8.87 1.25
C LEU A 75 -10.47 7.82 0.38
N ARG A 76 -9.74 6.81 -0.11
CA ARG A 76 -10.29 5.76 -1.00
C ARG A 76 -10.80 4.53 -0.26
N ALA A 77 -10.75 4.46 1.07
CA ALA A 77 -11.28 3.34 1.84
C ALA A 77 -12.58 3.72 2.60
N PRO A 78 -13.61 2.85 2.63
CA PRO A 78 -14.15 2.08 1.51
C PRO A 78 -15.68 2.32 1.38
N LEU A 79 -16.28 1.80 0.31
CA LEU A 79 -17.75 1.66 0.13
C LEU A 79 -18.49 1.05 1.35
N GLU A 80 -17.75 0.50 2.32
CA GLU A 80 -18.22 -0.10 3.56
C GLU A 80 -19.12 0.79 4.43
N ASN A 81 -18.95 2.12 4.39
CA ASN A 81 -19.84 3.03 5.12
C ASN A 81 -21.16 3.29 4.40
N ILE A 82 -21.27 2.92 3.13
CA ILE A 82 -22.46 3.09 2.30
C ILE A 82 -23.23 1.76 2.16
N LEU A 83 -22.56 0.64 2.39
CA LEU A 83 -23.13 -0.70 2.24
C LEU A 83 -23.91 -1.15 3.49
N PRO A 84 -25.12 -1.72 3.32
CA PRO A 84 -25.81 -2.44 4.38
C PRO A 84 -24.92 -3.54 4.98
N THR A 85 -25.02 -3.75 6.30
CA THR A 85 -24.14 -4.65 7.08
C THR A 85 -24.03 -6.07 6.51
N LYS A 86 -25.08 -6.58 5.86
CA LYS A 86 -25.10 -7.90 5.23
C LYS A 86 -24.29 -8.00 3.92
N LEU A 87 -24.08 -6.89 3.23
CA LEU A 87 -23.28 -6.82 2.00
C LEU A 87 -21.82 -6.45 2.29
N LYS A 88 -21.55 -5.90 3.48
CA LYS A 88 -20.21 -5.54 3.93
C LYS A 88 -19.23 -6.72 3.81
N SER A 89 -19.63 -7.92 4.24
CA SER A 89 -18.79 -9.12 4.14
C SER A 89 -18.61 -9.66 2.70
N MET A 90 -19.45 -9.22 1.76
CA MET A 90 -19.39 -9.63 0.35
C MET A 90 -18.57 -8.67 -0.51
N VAL A 91 -18.43 -7.42 -0.07
CA VAL A 91 -17.77 -6.33 -0.81
C VAL A 91 -16.57 -5.75 -0.04
N THR A 92 -16.21 -6.33 1.11
CA THR A 92 -14.84 -6.28 1.64
C THR A 92 -13.91 -6.91 0.60
N GLN A 93 -13.68 -6.22 -0.50
CA GLN A 93 -12.45 -6.36 -1.25
C GLN A 93 -11.36 -6.17 -0.20
N PRO A 94 -10.40 -7.10 -0.09
CA PRO A 94 -9.18 -6.80 0.64
C PRO A 94 -8.70 -5.47 0.08
N ALA A 95 -8.67 -4.42 0.90
CA ALA A 95 -8.16 -3.11 0.49
C ALA A 95 -6.91 -3.40 -0.32
N SER A 96 -6.91 -3.04 -1.61
CA SER A 96 -5.86 -3.41 -2.56
C SER A 96 -4.54 -3.29 -1.83
N ARG A 97 -4.03 -4.45 -1.37
CA ARG A 97 -2.81 -4.48 -0.59
C ARG A 97 -1.79 -4.28 -1.68
N LEU A 98 -1.46 -3.02 -1.98
CA LEU A 98 -0.12 -2.75 -2.45
C LEU A 98 0.77 -3.60 -1.55
N ALA A 99 1.72 -4.34 -2.13
CA ALA A 99 2.68 -5.10 -1.34
C ALA A 99 3.47 -4.21 -0.34
N VAL A 100 3.22 -2.89 -0.38
CA VAL A 100 3.94 -1.86 0.32
C VAL A 100 2.95 -0.82 0.85
N ASP A 101 3.14 -0.45 2.11
CA ASP A 101 2.30 0.52 2.81
C ASP A 101 2.77 1.95 2.49
N VAL A 102 1.93 2.72 1.79
CA VAL A 102 2.27 4.08 1.35
C VAL A 102 2.34 5.06 2.52
N HIS A 103 1.61 4.85 3.61
CA HIS A 103 1.74 5.67 4.82
C HIS A 103 3.09 5.44 5.49
N ALA A 104 3.52 4.18 5.59
CA ALA A 104 4.85 3.84 6.10
C ALA A 104 5.97 4.41 5.22
N MET A 105 5.83 4.34 3.89
CA MET A 105 6.77 4.94 2.94
C MET A 105 6.87 6.45 3.10
N ALA A 106 5.72 7.14 3.16
CA ALA A 106 5.68 8.59 3.36
C ALA A 106 6.35 8.97 4.68
N ALA A 107 6.04 8.28 5.78
CA ALA A 107 6.62 8.56 7.09
C ALA A 107 8.14 8.31 7.12
N ALA A 108 8.61 7.20 6.54
CA ALA A 108 10.04 6.91 6.44
C ALA A 108 10.79 7.98 5.62
N CYS A 109 10.21 8.40 4.49
CA CYS A 109 10.80 9.43 3.65
C CYS A 109 10.79 10.82 4.35
N SER A 110 9.71 11.20 5.03
CA SER A 110 9.67 12.45 5.82
C SER A 110 10.72 12.46 6.94
N LEU A 111 10.91 11.33 7.63
CA LEU A 111 11.98 11.19 8.63
C LEU A 111 13.37 11.37 7.99
N HIS A 112 13.61 10.77 6.82
CA HIS A 112 14.89 10.91 6.10
C HIS A 112 15.12 12.35 5.63
N ALA A 113 14.13 12.96 4.99
CA ALA A 113 14.17 14.35 4.54
C ALA A 113 14.44 15.31 5.71
N GLY A 114 13.77 15.10 6.85
CA GLY A 114 14.00 15.87 8.06
C GLY A 114 15.43 15.72 8.59
N ASN A 115 16.01 14.52 8.58
CA ASN A 115 17.42 14.32 8.97
C ASN A 115 18.40 15.04 8.05
N LEU A 116 18.16 15.00 6.73
CA LEU A 116 18.98 15.75 5.79
C LEU A 116 18.88 17.25 6.05
N ALA A 117 17.67 17.77 6.29
CA ALA A 117 17.46 19.18 6.65
C ALA A 117 18.20 19.55 7.95
N VAL A 118 18.18 18.70 8.99
CA VAL A 118 19.00 18.91 10.20
C VAL A 118 20.49 19.00 9.85
N SER A 119 20.99 18.10 9.00
CA SER A 119 22.42 18.02 8.67
C SER A 119 22.97 19.27 7.95
N VAL A 120 22.10 20.03 7.29
CA VAL A 120 22.45 21.28 6.59
C VAL A 120 22.01 22.55 7.33
N GLY A 121 21.49 22.42 8.57
CA GLY A 121 21.07 23.55 9.40
C GLY A 121 19.68 24.11 9.10
N GLU A 122 18.89 23.44 8.24
CA GLU A 122 17.51 23.83 7.91
C GLU A 122 16.52 23.34 8.98
N HIS A 123 16.69 23.81 10.22
CA HIS A 123 15.96 23.30 11.38
C HIS A 123 14.43 23.46 11.29
N ASP A 124 13.95 24.53 10.66
CA ASP A 124 12.51 24.75 10.48
C ASP A 124 11.89 23.73 9.50
N LEU A 125 12.60 23.40 8.41
CA LEU A 125 12.17 22.36 7.47
C LEU A 125 12.20 20.99 8.14
N ALA A 126 13.26 20.68 8.89
CA ALA A 126 13.34 19.43 9.64
C ALA A 126 12.18 19.26 10.62
N ARG A 127 11.89 20.32 11.39
CA ARG A 127 10.76 20.36 12.32
C ARG A 127 9.43 20.13 11.62
N ASN A 128 9.23 20.75 10.46
CA ASN A 128 8.01 20.58 9.67
C ASN A 128 7.83 19.13 9.20
N GLU A 129 8.89 18.49 8.70
CA GLU A 129 8.80 17.09 8.26
C GLU A 129 8.51 16.13 9.42
N PHE A 130 9.16 16.31 10.59
CA PHE A 130 8.87 15.46 11.75
C PHE A 130 7.46 15.66 12.30
N ARG A 131 6.92 16.89 12.28
CA ARG A 131 5.53 17.16 12.67
C ARG A 131 4.54 16.49 11.74
N GLN A 132 4.79 16.52 10.43
CA GLN A 132 3.92 15.86 9.45
C GLN A 132 3.86 14.34 9.63
N VAL A 133 4.94 13.71 10.13
CA VAL A 133 4.88 12.30 10.55
C VAL A 133 3.91 12.11 11.71
N LEU A 134 3.74 13.06 12.62
CA LEU A 134 2.79 12.92 13.74
C LEU A 134 1.33 13.18 13.31
N GLU A 135 1.12 14.13 12.40
CA GLU A 135 -0.22 14.53 11.95
C GLU A 135 -0.89 13.47 11.06
N ASN A 136 -0.11 12.74 10.26
CA ASN A 136 -0.64 11.75 9.33
C ASN A 136 -0.79 10.34 9.93
N GLN A 137 -0.41 10.14 11.21
CA GLN A 137 -0.41 8.83 11.88
C GLN A 137 -1.53 8.73 12.92
N THR A 138 -2.77 8.49 12.46
CA THR A 138 -3.93 8.28 13.35
C THR A 138 -4.10 6.83 13.80
N GLN A 139 -3.32 5.90 13.26
CA GLN A 139 -3.43 4.46 13.52
C GLN A 139 -2.28 3.93 14.38
N SER A 140 -2.60 3.04 15.33
CA SER A 140 -1.64 2.40 16.25
C SER A 140 -0.50 1.69 15.53
N ASP A 141 -0.74 1.24 14.29
CA ASP A 141 0.17 0.43 13.48
C ASP A 141 1.46 1.17 13.07
N TYR A 142 1.49 2.49 13.25
CA TYR A 142 2.62 3.34 12.85
C TYR A 142 3.35 4.01 14.02
N SER A 143 3.17 3.48 15.23
CA SER A 143 3.80 3.96 16.47
C SER A 143 5.32 4.10 16.39
N TYR A 144 6.00 3.25 15.61
CA TYR A 144 7.44 3.33 15.35
C TYR A 144 7.86 4.67 14.71
N TYR A 145 7.16 5.11 13.66
CA TYR A 145 7.50 6.37 13.00
C TYR A 145 7.17 7.57 13.88
N ALA A 146 6.07 7.47 14.64
CA ALA A 146 5.68 8.51 15.57
C ALA A 146 6.67 8.66 16.73
N SER A 147 7.23 7.57 17.26
CA SER A 147 8.27 7.66 18.30
C SER A 147 9.55 8.29 17.76
N GLN A 148 10.01 7.87 16.58
CA GLN A 148 11.17 8.46 15.90
C GLN A 148 11.01 9.96 15.65
N ALA A 149 9.83 10.40 15.19
CA ALA A 149 9.57 11.82 14.97
C ALA A 149 9.59 12.63 16.27
N ARG A 150 9.00 12.12 17.36
CA ARG A 150 9.00 12.80 18.67
C ARG A 150 10.41 12.94 19.23
N GLU A 151 11.21 11.89 19.14
CA GLU A 151 12.60 11.89 19.58
C GLU A 151 13.39 13.00 18.87
N ARG A 152 13.30 13.07 17.54
CA ARG A 152 14.04 14.07 16.74
C ARG A 152 13.55 15.50 16.96
N LEU A 153 12.25 15.69 17.16
CA LEU A 153 11.70 16.99 17.56
C LEU A 153 12.25 17.44 18.91
N SER A 154 12.30 16.53 19.89
CA SER A 154 12.86 16.86 21.21
C SER A 154 14.35 17.22 21.12
N TYR A 155 15.11 16.51 20.29
CA TYR A 155 16.52 16.82 20.04
C TYR A 155 16.69 18.21 19.41
N LEU A 156 15.90 18.55 18.39
CA LEU A 156 15.91 19.87 17.76
C LEU A 156 15.60 21.01 18.74
N ASP A 157 14.63 20.81 19.63
CA ASP A 157 14.27 21.83 20.62
C ASP A 157 15.40 22.06 21.62
N LEU A 158 16.06 21.00 22.08
CA LEU A 158 17.20 21.08 22.99
C LEU A 158 18.40 21.77 22.34
N THR A 159 18.73 21.42 21.08
CA THR A 159 19.87 22.03 20.38
C THR A 159 19.65 23.51 20.08
N LEU A 160 18.42 23.91 19.70
CA LEU A 160 18.07 25.31 19.50
C LEU A 160 18.12 26.10 20.80
N GLN A 161 17.62 25.55 21.91
CA GLN A 161 17.72 26.20 23.22
C GLN A 161 19.16 26.37 23.69
N ALA A 162 20.02 25.37 23.41
CA ALA A 162 21.44 25.46 23.72
C ALA A 162 22.16 26.51 22.85
N ALA A 163 21.79 26.66 21.59
CA ALA A 163 22.38 27.65 20.68
C ALA A 163 21.98 29.10 20.99
N LEU A 164 20.88 29.30 21.72
CA LEU A 164 20.38 30.62 22.13
C LEU A 164 20.92 31.07 23.50
N ARG A 165 21.71 30.25 24.19
CA ARG A 165 22.39 30.58 25.45
C ARG A 165 23.85 30.93 25.21
#